data_AF-A0A833EN08-F1
#
_entry.id   AF-A0A833EN08-F1
#
_cell.length_a   1.000
_cell.length_b   1.000
_cell.length_c   1.000
_cell.angle_alpha   90.00
_cell.angle_beta   90.00
_cell.angle_gamma   90.00
#
_symmetry.space_group_name_H-M   'P 1'
#
loop_
_entity.id
_entity.type
_entity.pdbx_description
1 polymer ?
#
loop_
_entity_poly.entity_id
_entity_poly.type
_entity_poly.pdbx_seq_one_letter_code
_entity_poly.pdbx_strand_id
1 'polypeptide(L)'
;APTTLHGTRTTTTPDGRDIMTGEPMKMAEIIAKLDGSVYVERVALFNNKQRFRAKKAIKKGLQIQLEGRGFSFIEVLAECPTHLKLNTSEAENWVKENMVPVFHLGVLKDIDKEPWFELEQPDFNPQNLVDAIGGLPEKAPRFCKSFPSHLAADDIALKFAGAGGDGAQTAALLVTRSAINEGFDSTHIPSYGPESRGGTSYADIHIAAEEVLSPASPDPHILVAFNAPSLAKFSPHVQKNGIVIYDSSVISSIPKLDSSIKLIGVPMTLIARELGNAVVKNIVALGALQEATKILPEDSFLTAIRSALHDKGDDILKLNEQAFKKGKAAAALPRS
;
A
#
# COMPACT_ATOMS: atom_id res chain seq x y z
N ALA A 1 18.08 -10.23 -12.55
CA ALA A 1 17.74 -11.31 -11.61
C ALA A 1 18.89 -12.33 -11.58
N PRO A 2 19.13 -13.08 -10.49
CA PRO A 2 20.25 -14.03 -10.43
C PRO A 2 20.17 -15.15 -11.49
N THR A 3 18.97 -15.44 -12.01
CA THR A 3 18.69 -16.42 -13.07
C THR A 3 18.71 -15.85 -14.50
N THR A 4 18.99 -14.55 -14.67
CA THR A 4 19.05 -13.89 -15.99
C THR A 4 20.10 -14.56 -16.87
N LEU A 5 19.74 -14.91 -18.10
CA LEU A 5 20.63 -15.54 -19.10
C LEU A 5 21.63 -14.54 -19.68
N HIS A 6 22.75 -15.05 -20.22
CA HIS A 6 23.70 -14.24 -20.99
C HIS A 6 23.02 -13.47 -22.12
N GLY A 7 23.45 -12.23 -22.35
CA GLY A 7 22.89 -11.32 -23.36
C GLY A 7 21.53 -10.72 -23.00
N THR A 8 20.86 -11.17 -21.94
CA THR A 8 19.55 -10.63 -21.53
C THR A 8 19.72 -9.30 -20.81
N ARG A 9 19.02 -8.25 -21.30
CA ARG A 9 19.02 -6.91 -20.70
C ARG A 9 18.08 -6.85 -19.51
N THR A 10 18.50 -6.19 -18.43
CA THR A 10 17.69 -5.95 -17.23
C THR A 10 17.94 -4.54 -16.70
N THR A 11 17.14 -4.08 -15.72
CA THR A 11 17.36 -2.77 -15.06
C THR A 11 18.73 -2.64 -14.41
N THR A 12 19.32 -3.75 -13.95
CA THR A 12 20.66 -3.80 -13.34
C THR A 12 21.76 -4.21 -14.32
N THR A 13 21.42 -4.67 -15.53
CA THR A 13 22.36 -5.01 -16.62
C THR A 13 21.82 -4.46 -17.96
N PRO A 14 21.84 -3.12 -18.17
CA PRO A 14 21.17 -2.49 -19.33
C PRO A 14 21.76 -2.91 -20.68
N ASP A 15 23.04 -3.25 -20.70
CA ASP A 15 23.78 -3.69 -21.90
C ASP A 15 23.68 -5.20 -22.15
N GLY A 16 23.02 -5.93 -21.26
CA GLY A 16 22.95 -7.39 -21.27
C GLY A 16 23.85 -8.00 -20.19
N ARG A 17 23.51 -9.21 -19.76
CA ARG A 17 24.35 -9.96 -18.82
C ARG A 17 25.56 -10.57 -19.54
N ASP A 18 26.71 -10.52 -18.88
CA ASP A 18 28.01 -11.01 -19.33
C ASP A 18 28.80 -11.64 -18.17
N ILE A 19 30.05 -12.05 -18.43
CA ILE A 19 30.92 -12.65 -17.41
C ILE A 19 31.27 -11.69 -16.28
N MET A 20 31.34 -10.38 -16.55
CA MET A 20 31.69 -9.36 -15.56
C MET A 20 30.54 -9.11 -14.58
N THR A 21 29.30 -9.32 -15.03
CA THR A 21 28.07 -9.26 -14.22
C THR A 21 27.67 -10.62 -13.63
N GLY A 22 28.51 -11.65 -13.85
CA GLY A 22 28.42 -12.98 -13.27
C GLY A 22 27.50 -13.94 -14.04
N GLU A 23 27.68 -15.24 -13.79
CA GLU A 23 26.93 -16.31 -14.47
C GLU A 23 25.50 -16.49 -13.94
N PRO A 24 24.56 -17.03 -14.76
CA PRO A 24 23.24 -17.44 -14.28
C PRO A 24 23.35 -18.41 -13.10
N MET A 25 22.74 -18.04 -11.98
CA MET A 25 22.87 -18.76 -10.71
C MET A 25 22.01 -20.03 -10.72
N LYS A 26 22.68 -21.17 -10.66
CA LYS A 26 22.09 -22.52 -10.67
C LYS A 26 21.67 -22.96 -9.27
N MET A 27 20.59 -22.36 -8.76
CA MET A 27 20.17 -22.51 -7.36
C MET A 27 19.82 -23.95 -6.99
N ALA A 28 19.10 -24.66 -7.85
CA ALA A 28 18.73 -26.05 -7.57
C ALA A 28 19.98 -26.95 -7.41
N GLU A 29 21.01 -26.77 -8.23
CA GLU A 29 22.28 -27.51 -8.15
C GLU A 29 23.05 -27.18 -6.87
N ILE A 30 23.06 -25.91 -6.46
CA ILE A 30 23.69 -25.47 -5.21
C ILE A 30 22.96 -26.11 -4.03
N ILE A 31 21.63 -26.00 -3.98
CA ILE A 31 20.82 -26.50 -2.88
C ILE A 31 20.84 -28.02 -2.80
N ALA A 32 20.89 -28.73 -3.93
CA ALA A 32 21.03 -30.18 -3.97
C ALA A 32 22.31 -30.69 -3.28
N LYS A 33 23.37 -29.87 -3.23
CA LYS A 33 24.63 -30.20 -2.55
C LYS A 33 24.64 -29.89 -1.06
N LEU A 34 23.65 -29.15 -0.54
CA LEU A 34 23.56 -28.85 0.88
C LEU A 34 23.05 -30.07 1.67
N ASP A 35 23.63 -30.35 2.83
CA ASP A 35 23.28 -31.52 3.65
C ASP A 35 21.83 -31.49 4.19
N GLY A 36 21.25 -30.29 4.37
CA GLY A 36 19.89 -30.11 4.90
C GLY A 36 18.76 -30.38 3.91
N SER A 37 19.03 -30.35 2.59
CA SER A 37 18.01 -30.62 1.57
C SER A 37 17.78 -32.12 1.41
N VAL A 38 16.53 -32.54 1.26
CA VAL A 38 16.13 -33.95 1.12
C VAL A 38 15.54 -34.21 -0.26
N TYR A 39 14.84 -33.21 -0.82
CA TYR A 39 14.27 -33.29 -2.15
C TYR A 39 14.50 -31.99 -2.91
N VAL A 40 15.10 -32.10 -4.08
CA VAL A 40 15.38 -30.98 -4.98
C VAL A 40 15.00 -31.37 -6.40
N GLU A 41 14.01 -30.71 -6.98
CA GLU A 41 13.57 -30.95 -8.36
C GLU A 41 13.41 -29.62 -9.10
N ARG A 42 13.88 -29.58 -10.35
CA ARG A 42 13.58 -28.50 -11.28
C ARG A 42 12.50 -28.94 -12.27
N VAL A 43 11.44 -28.13 -12.36
CA VAL A 43 10.29 -28.34 -13.24
C VAL A 43 10.03 -27.09 -14.08
N ALA A 44 9.07 -27.16 -15.00
CA ALA A 44 8.69 -26.02 -15.84
C ALA A 44 7.17 -25.96 -16.06
N LEU A 45 6.68 -24.86 -16.64
CA LEU A 45 5.24 -24.64 -16.88
C LEU A 45 4.85 -24.51 -18.36
N PHE A 46 5.81 -24.52 -19.30
CA PHE A 46 5.60 -24.21 -20.73
C PHE A 46 4.79 -25.24 -21.55
N ASN A 47 4.24 -26.29 -20.93
CA ASN A 47 3.23 -27.17 -21.54
C ASN A 47 2.52 -28.03 -20.49
N ASN A 48 1.44 -28.72 -20.90
CA ASN A 48 0.64 -29.59 -20.03
C ASN A 48 1.47 -30.67 -19.33
N LYS A 49 2.39 -31.34 -20.04
CA LYS A 49 3.23 -32.40 -19.45
C LYS A 49 4.08 -31.84 -18.30
N GLN A 50 4.68 -30.67 -18.49
CA GLN A 50 5.50 -30.04 -17.47
C GLN A 50 4.66 -29.49 -16.32
N ARG A 51 3.46 -28.93 -16.59
CA ARG A 51 2.49 -28.53 -15.54
C ARG A 51 2.09 -29.70 -14.65
N PHE A 52 1.83 -30.87 -15.21
CA PHE A 52 1.57 -32.09 -14.42
C PHE A 52 2.77 -32.52 -13.58
N ARG A 53 4.00 -32.42 -14.10
CA ARG A 53 5.22 -32.68 -13.32
C ARG A 53 5.39 -31.69 -12.18
N ALA A 54 5.18 -30.40 -12.45
CA ALA A 54 5.25 -29.35 -11.43
C ALA A 54 4.26 -29.60 -10.30
N LYS A 55 3.01 -29.97 -10.61
CA LYS A 55 2.01 -30.36 -9.60
C LYS A 55 2.50 -31.53 -8.74
N LYS A 56 3.09 -32.57 -9.35
CA LYS A 56 3.62 -33.72 -8.60
C LYS A 56 4.81 -33.35 -7.72
N ALA A 57 5.75 -32.55 -8.24
CA ALA A 57 6.91 -32.10 -7.49
C ALA A 57 6.51 -31.25 -6.28
N ILE A 58 5.62 -30.27 -6.47
CA ILE A 58 5.06 -29.43 -5.40
C ILE A 58 4.37 -30.28 -4.34
N LYS A 59 3.50 -31.22 -4.76
CA LYS A 59 2.83 -32.11 -3.81
C LYS A 59 3.83 -32.94 -3.00
N LYS A 60 4.87 -33.48 -3.65
CA LYS A 60 5.92 -34.27 -2.99
C LYS A 60 6.74 -33.42 -2.01
N GLY A 61 7.14 -32.21 -2.38
CA GLY A 61 7.87 -31.31 -1.48
C GLY A 61 7.07 -30.95 -0.23
N LEU A 62 5.79 -30.61 -0.39
CA LEU A 62 4.89 -30.35 0.74
C LEU A 62 4.71 -31.59 1.63
N GLN A 63 4.56 -32.77 1.02
CA GLN A 63 4.46 -34.03 1.77
C GLN A 63 5.70 -34.28 2.64
N ILE A 64 6.90 -34.03 2.10
CA ILE A 64 8.17 -34.16 2.84
C ILE A 64 8.24 -33.20 4.03
N GLN A 65 7.69 -31.98 3.91
CA GLN A 65 7.59 -31.04 5.04
C GLN A 65 6.61 -31.54 6.10
N LEU A 66 5.41 -31.98 5.68
CA LEU A 66 4.37 -32.48 6.59
C LEU A 66 4.82 -33.73 7.36
N GLU A 67 5.60 -34.60 6.71
CA GLU A 67 6.19 -35.79 7.31
C GLU A 67 7.42 -35.48 8.18
N GLY A 68 7.86 -34.23 8.29
CA GLY A 68 9.02 -33.88 9.13
C GLY A 68 10.36 -34.41 8.61
N ARG A 69 10.44 -34.74 7.32
CA ARG A 69 11.59 -35.47 6.74
C ARG A 69 12.75 -34.57 6.35
N GLY A 70 12.53 -33.27 6.18
CA GLY A 70 13.57 -32.27 5.95
C GLY A 70 13.21 -31.25 4.89
N PHE A 71 14.19 -30.48 4.40
CA PHE A 71 13.95 -29.37 3.50
C PHE A 71 13.75 -29.83 2.04
N SER A 72 12.72 -29.32 1.39
CA SER A 72 12.44 -29.53 -0.03
C SER A 72 12.58 -28.23 -0.83
N PHE A 73 13.28 -28.27 -1.97
CA PHE A 73 13.43 -27.13 -2.87
C PHE A 73 12.93 -27.48 -4.27
N ILE A 74 11.97 -26.72 -4.78
CA ILE A 74 11.42 -26.93 -6.12
C ILE A 74 11.61 -25.65 -6.91
N GLU A 75 12.42 -25.73 -7.97
CA GLU A 75 12.64 -24.61 -8.88
C GLU A 75 11.70 -24.76 -10.08
N VAL A 76 10.88 -23.74 -10.33
CA VAL A 76 9.89 -23.76 -11.41
C VAL A 76 10.29 -22.74 -12.48
N LEU A 77 10.62 -23.23 -13.68
CA LEU A 77 10.80 -22.37 -14.84
C LEU A 77 9.43 -21.92 -15.36
N ALA A 78 9.14 -20.62 -15.25
CA ALA A 78 7.89 -20.01 -15.66
C ALA A 78 8.14 -18.70 -16.39
N GLU A 79 7.29 -18.44 -17.38
CA GLU A 79 7.31 -17.22 -18.18
C GLU A 79 6.39 -16.13 -17.62
N CYS A 80 6.80 -14.87 -17.77
CA CYS A 80 5.91 -13.72 -17.67
C CYS A 80 5.89 -13.02 -19.05
N PRO A 81 4.84 -13.24 -19.87
CA PRO A 81 4.82 -12.77 -21.26
C PRO A 81 4.98 -11.25 -21.38
N THR A 82 4.46 -10.49 -20.41
CA THR A 82 4.58 -9.02 -20.33
C THR A 82 6.03 -8.54 -20.28
N HIS A 83 6.89 -9.24 -19.53
CA HIS A 83 8.29 -8.83 -19.40
C HIS A 83 9.10 -9.14 -20.66
N LEU A 84 8.79 -10.27 -21.32
CA LEU A 84 9.44 -10.68 -22.55
C LEU A 84 8.90 -9.95 -23.80
N LYS A 85 7.78 -9.21 -23.66
CA LYS A 85 7.03 -8.61 -24.78
C LYS A 85 6.64 -9.63 -25.84
N LEU A 86 6.33 -10.85 -25.40
CA LEU A 86 5.90 -11.97 -26.23
C LEU A 86 4.44 -12.32 -25.92
N ASN A 87 3.76 -12.98 -26.85
CA ASN A 87 2.50 -13.63 -26.51
C ASN A 87 2.74 -14.90 -25.66
N THR A 88 1.68 -15.49 -25.13
CA THR A 88 1.77 -16.66 -24.22
C THR A 88 2.52 -17.83 -24.85
N SER A 89 2.16 -18.23 -26.08
CA SER A 89 2.76 -19.39 -26.74
C SER A 89 4.24 -19.17 -27.10
N GLU A 90 4.58 -17.95 -27.51
CA GLU A 90 5.97 -17.55 -27.77
C GLU A 90 6.80 -17.57 -26.48
N ALA A 91 6.22 -17.10 -25.36
CA ALA A 91 6.89 -17.11 -24.08
C ALA A 91 7.12 -18.54 -23.56
N GLU A 92 6.15 -19.45 -23.73
CA GLU A 92 6.31 -20.89 -23.44
C GLU A 92 7.47 -21.49 -24.26
N ASN A 93 7.51 -21.23 -25.57
CA ASN A 93 8.60 -21.71 -26.45
C ASN A 93 9.95 -21.10 -26.06
N TRP A 94 9.98 -19.82 -25.71
CA TRP A 94 11.20 -19.14 -25.30
C TRP A 94 11.82 -19.80 -24.06
N VAL A 95 11.02 -20.14 -23.05
CA VAL A 95 11.51 -20.86 -21.86
C VAL A 95 12.10 -22.21 -22.25
N LYS A 96 11.39 -22.96 -23.11
CA LYS A 96 11.84 -24.27 -23.57
C LYS A 96 13.19 -24.20 -24.32
N GLU A 97 13.38 -23.18 -25.16
CA GLU A 97 14.56 -23.06 -26.02
C GLU A 97 15.74 -22.36 -25.37
N ASN A 98 15.49 -21.42 -24.46
CA ASN A 98 16.55 -20.57 -23.90
C ASN A 98 16.86 -20.91 -22.44
N MET A 99 15.85 -21.17 -21.61
CA MET A 99 16.06 -21.43 -20.18
C MET A 99 16.42 -22.89 -19.91
N VAL A 100 15.73 -23.86 -20.51
CA VAL A 100 15.96 -25.30 -20.24
C VAL A 100 17.39 -25.77 -20.54
N PRO A 101 18.08 -25.31 -21.60
CA PRO A 101 19.48 -25.69 -21.82
C PRO A 101 20.45 -25.20 -20.74
N VAL A 102 20.11 -24.13 -20.02
CA VAL A 102 20.92 -23.59 -18.92
C VAL A 102 20.49 -24.22 -17.59
N PHE A 103 19.18 -24.34 -17.40
CA PHE A 103 18.51 -24.85 -16.20
C PHE A 103 17.83 -26.20 -16.49
N HIS A 104 18.62 -27.26 -16.50
CA HIS A 104 18.17 -28.61 -16.86
C HIS A 104 17.07 -29.12 -15.92
N LEU A 105 15.94 -29.54 -16.50
CA LEU A 105 14.81 -30.09 -15.76
C LEU A 105 15.11 -31.48 -15.21
N GLY A 106 14.52 -31.81 -14.06
CA GLY A 106 14.62 -33.13 -13.45
C GLY A 106 14.88 -33.08 -11.96
N VAL A 107 14.96 -34.27 -11.36
CA VAL A 107 15.26 -34.46 -9.94
C VAL A 107 16.78 -34.36 -9.76
N LEU A 108 17.23 -33.42 -8.92
CA LEU A 108 18.64 -33.21 -8.59
C LEU A 108 19.02 -33.89 -7.27
N LYS A 109 18.07 -34.03 -6.35
CA LYS A 109 18.22 -34.74 -5.08
C LYS A 109 16.89 -35.35 -4.65
N ASP A 110 16.92 -36.58 -4.20
CA ASP A 110 15.75 -37.27 -3.67
C ASP A 110 16.25 -38.37 -2.74
N ILE A 111 16.40 -38.02 -1.47
CA ILE A 111 16.92 -38.91 -0.44
C ILE A 111 15.75 -39.37 0.40
N ASP A 112 15.69 -40.68 0.64
CA ASP A 112 14.78 -41.22 1.64
C ASP A 112 15.40 -41.00 3.02
N LYS A 113 14.73 -40.19 3.85
CA LYS A 113 15.18 -39.82 5.19
C LYS A 113 13.98 -39.94 6.13
N GLU A 114 14.22 -40.58 7.27
CA GLU A 114 13.25 -40.66 8.36
C GLU A 114 12.89 -39.26 8.89
N PRO A 115 11.67 -39.07 9.40
CA PRO A 115 11.29 -37.86 10.11
C PRO A 115 12.30 -37.52 11.20
N TRP A 116 12.77 -36.27 11.24
CA TRP A 116 13.75 -35.81 12.24
C TRP A 116 13.25 -34.66 13.11
N PHE A 117 12.09 -34.09 12.78
CA PHE A 117 11.41 -33.07 13.57
C PHE A 117 9.90 -33.20 13.41
N GLU A 118 9.17 -32.75 14.41
CA GLU A 118 7.71 -32.62 14.35
C GLU A 118 7.37 -31.14 14.21
N LEU A 119 6.53 -30.81 13.24
CA LEU A 119 5.92 -29.49 13.17
C LEU A 119 4.78 -29.44 14.18
N GLU A 120 4.87 -28.53 15.15
CA GLU A 120 3.73 -28.22 16.01
C GLU A 120 2.56 -27.75 15.14
N GLN A 121 1.35 -28.20 15.45
CA GLN A 121 0.17 -27.71 14.73
C GLN A 121 -0.06 -26.24 15.11
N PRO A 122 -0.15 -25.33 14.12
CA PRO A 122 -0.44 -23.94 14.43
C PRO A 122 -1.83 -23.83 15.07
N ASP A 123 -1.88 -23.35 16.31
CA ASP A 123 -3.11 -22.99 17.00
C ASP A 123 -3.43 -21.51 16.73
N PHE A 124 -4.61 -21.24 16.17
CA PHE A 124 -5.08 -19.87 15.98
C PHE A 124 -5.94 -19.49 17.17
N ASN A 125 -5.29 -19.03 18.25
CA ASN A 125 -5.96 -18.40 19.37
C ASN A 125 -5.97 -16.87 19.17
N PRO A 126 -7.14 -16.25 18.88
CA PRO A 126 -7.22 -14.80 18.66
C PRO A 126 -6.74 -13.97 19.85
N GLN A 127 -6.93 -14.47 21.08
CA GLN A 127 -6.50 -13.75 22.28
C GLN A 127 -4.97 -13.71 22.37
N ASN A 128 -4.29 -14.83 22.08
CA ASN A 128 -2.84 -14.86 22.04
C ASN A 128 -2.28 -13.88 21.00
N LEU A 129 -2.95 -13.74 19.84
CA LEU A 129 -2.56 -12.75 18.84
C LEU A 129 -2.73 -11.33 19.36
N VAL A 130 -3.89 -11.01 19.96
CA VAL A 130 -4.16 -9.69 20.56
C VAL A 130 -3.11 -9.37 21.62
N ASP A 131 -2.81 -10.31 22.52
CA ASP A 131 -1.80 -10.12 23.57
C ASP A 131 -0.39 -9.94 22.97
N ALA A 132 -0.03 -10.74 21.96
CA ALA A 132 1.28 -10.67 21.31
C ALA A 132 1.51 -9.36 20.53
N ILE A 133 0.46 -8.77 19.95
CA ILE A 133 0.54 -7.47 19.27
C ILE A 133 0.31 -6.29 20.22
N GLY A 134 0.09 -6.54 21.51
CA GLY A 134 -0.27 -5.50 22.49
C GLY A 134 -1.62 -4.83 22.18
N GLY A 135 -2.52 -5.54 21.51
CA GLY A 135 -3.86 -5.09 21.20
C GLY A 135 -4.69 -4.94 22.48
N LEU A 136 -5.45 -3.86 22.58
CA LEU A 136 -6.41 -3.67 23.66
C LEU A 136 -7.74 -4.32 23.25
N PRO A 137 -8.46 -5.01 24.16
CA PRO A 137 -9.77 -5.60 23.88
C PRO A 137 -10.87 -4.55 23.70
N GLU A 138 -10.58 -3.29 24.04
CA GLU A 138 -11.52 -2.19 23.98
C GLU A 138 -11.74 -1.74 22.53
N LYS A 139 -12.98 -1.87 22.05
CA LYS A 139 -13.36 -1.37 20.72
C LYS A 139 -13.30 0.15 20.72
N ALA A 140 -12.77 0.72 19.64
CA ALA A 140 -12.84 2.16 19.44
C ALA A 140 -14.30 2.64 19.49
N PRO A 141 -14.58 3.77 20.15
CA PRO A 141 -15.93 4.32 20.19
C PRO A 141 -16.39 4.70 18.78
N ARG A 142 -17.70 4.50 18.53
CA ARG A 142 -18.36 4.82 17.27
C ARG A 142 -19.33 5.98 17.46
N PHE A 143 -19.29 6.93 16.56
CA PHE A 143 -20.12 8.13 16.58
C PHE A 143 -21.02 8.25 15.34
N CYS A 144 -20.72 7.51 14.26
CA CYS A 144 -21.53 7.45 13.05
C CYS A 144 -22.83 6.67 13.30
N LYS A 145 -23.93 7.16 12.72
CA LYS A 145 -25.22 6.45 12.68
C LYS A 145 -25.40 5.64 11.39
N SER A 146 -24.80 6.10 10.30
CA SER A 146 -24.88 5.51 8.96
C SER A 146 -23.68 5.94 8.13
N PHE A 147 -23.47 5.28 6.99
CA PHE A 147 -22.51 5.71 5.98
C PHE A 147 -22.87 7.13 5.47
N PRO A 148 -21.88 8.02 5.23
CA PRO A 148 -22.08 9.38 4.71
C PRO A 148 -22.47 9.39 3.21
N SER A 149 -23.64 8.84 2.90
CA SER A 149 -24.11 8.61 1.53
C SER A 149 -24.41 9.88 0.71
N HIS A 150 -24.31 11.06 1.33
CA HIS A 150 -24.44 12.35 0.66
C HIS A 150 -23.22 12.73 -0.18
N LEU A 151 -22.08 12.05 0.00
CA LEU A 151 -20.86 12.26 -0.77
C LEU A 151 -20.71 11.26 -1.94
N ALA A 152 -21.03 9.99 -1.69
CA ALA A 152 -21.08 8.91 -2.67
C ALA A 152 -21.99 7.79 -2.15
N ALA A 153 -22.45 6.87 -3.01
CA ALA A 153 -23.44 5.86 -2.62
C ALA A 153 -22.92 4.89 -1.54
N ASP A 154 -21.72 4.35 -1.75
CA ASP A 154 -21.16 3.22 -1.00
C ASP A 154 -19.63 3.28 -0.83
N ASP A 155 -18.90 4.00 -1.70
CA ASP A 155 -17.45 4.21 -1.58
C ASP A 155 -17.06 5.67 -1.85
N ILE A 156 -16.40 6.29 -0.87
CA ILE A 156 -15.88 7.65 -0.97
C ILE A 156 -14.36 7.61 -1.13
N ALA A 157 -13.91 7.86 -2.36
CA ALA A 157 -12.51 8.17 -2.67
C ALA A 157 -12.09 9.60 -2.24
N LEU A 158 -10.98 9.70 -1.49
CA LEU A 158 -10.30 10.95 -1.14
C LEU A 158 -8.83 10.90 -1.55
N LYS A 159 -8.24 12.06 -1.82
CA LYS A 159 -6.80 12.21 -2.04
C LYS A 159 -6.23 13.35 -1.21
N PHE A 160 -5.15 13.09 -0.49
CA PHE A 160 -4.39 14.10 0.25
C PHE A 160 -3.04 14.29 -0.44
N ALA A 161 -2.66 15.51 -0.81
CA ALA A 161 -1.45 15.74 -1.59
C ALA A 161 -0.68 16.99 -1.15
N GLY A 162 0.64 16.85 -1.06
CA GLY A 162 1.56 17.92 -0.65
C GLY A 162 3.00 17.57 -0.98
N ALA A 163 3.93 18.28 -0.35
CA ALA A 163 5.35 17.97 -0.36
C ALA A 163 5.70 17.12 0.88
N GLY A 164 6.86 16.45 0.85
CA GLY A 164 7.41 15.84 2.06
C GLY A 164 7.48 16.87 3.19
N GLY A 165 6.84 16.57 4.33
CA GLY A 165 6.76 17.46 5.49
C GLY A 165 5.45 18.25 5.63
N ASP A 166 4.59 18.31 4.59
CA ASP A 166 3.28 18.99 4.69
C ASP A 166 2.28 18.23 5.59
N GLY A 167 2.56 16.97 5.91
CA GLY A 167 1.72 16.12 6.76
C GLY A 167 0.50 15.50 6.06
N ALA A 168 0.45 15.54 4.72
CA ALA A 168 -0.63 14.96 3.92
C ALA A 168 -0.85 13.47 4.22
N GLN A 169 0.23 12.68 4.31
CA GLN A 169 0.17 11.25 4.65
C GLN A 169 -0.39 11.00 6.05
N THR A 170 0.07 11.79 7.03
CA THR A 170 -0.38 11.64 8.42
C THR A 170 -1.87 11.99 8.54
N ALA A 171 -2.33 13.06 7.88
CA ALA A 171 -3.74 13.38 7.83
C ALA A 171 -4.55 12.25 7.18
N ALA A 172 -4.09 11.71 6.05
CA ALA A 172 -4.75 10.61 5.37
C ALA A 172 -4.88 9.35 6.24
N LEU A 173 -3.80 9.00 6.96
CA LEU A 173 -3.81 7.88 7.91
C LEU A 173 -4.80 8.12 9.05
N LEU A 174 -4.91 9.34 9.56
CA LEU A 174 -5.87 9.69 10.61
C LEU A 174 -7.32 9.61 10.12
N VAL A 175 -7.62 10.02 8.88
CA VAL A 175 -8.93 9.84 8.25
C VAL A 175 -9.27 8.35 8.15
N THR A 176 -8.33 7.55 7.63
CA THR A 176 -8.48 6.10 7.46
C THR A 176 -8.76 5.41 8.80
N ARG A 177 -7.97 5.72 9.83
CA ARG A 177 -8.18 5.20 11.19
C ARG A 177 -9.52 5.64 11.78
N SER A 178 -9.94 6.88 11.53
CA SER A 178 -11.24 7.38 11.98
C SER A 178 -12.37 6.56 11.35
N ALA A 179 -12.29 6.27 10.04
CA ALA A 179 -13.29 5.46 9.34
C ALA A 179 -13.32 4.00 9.83
N ILE A 180 -12.16 3.37 10.03
CA ILE A 180 -12.06 2.01 10.57
C ILE A 180 -12.65 1.94 11.99
N ASN A 181 -12.37 2.94 12.83
CA ASN A 181 -12.93 3.00 14.18
C ASN A 181 -14.45 3.08 14.16
N GLU A 182 -15.03 3.78 13.18
CA GLU A 182 -16.48 3.86 12.95
C GLU A 182 -17.09 2.55 12.41
N GLY A 183 -16.26 1.60 11.99
CA GLY A 183 -16.66 0.30 11.48
C GLY A 183 -16.88 0.25 9.97
N PHE A 184 -16.39 1.25 9.23
CA PHE A 184 -16.32 1.23 7.76
C PHE A 184 -15.03 0.56 7.30
N ASP A 185 -15.04 0.00 6.09
CA ASP A 185 -13.80 -0.44 5.46
C ASP A 185 -13.07 0.76 4.85
N SER A 186 -11.75 0.79 5.00
CA SER A 186 -10.96 1.94 4.56
C SER A 186 -9.52 1.57 4.27
N THR A 187 -9.02 2.05 3.14
CA THR A 187 -7.64 1.81 2.71
C THR A 187 -6.85 3.11 2.70
N HIS A 188 -5.56 3.03 3.03
CA HIS A 188 -4.59 4.12 2.89
C HIS A 188 -3.46 3.67 1.97
N ILE A 189 -3.35 4.26 0.78
CA ILE A 189 -2.23 4.02 -0.14
C ILE A 189 -1.34 5.25 -0.21
N PRO A 190 -0.16 5.23 0.45
CA PRO A 190 0.81 6.30 0.32
C PRO A 190 1.59 6.17 -0.99
N SER A 191 1.86 7.29 -1.63
CA SER A 191 2.79 7.43 -2.75
C SER A 191 3.79 8.54 -2.48
N TYR A 192 5.05 8.27 -2.81
CA TYR A 192 6.16 9.19 -2.69
C TYR A 192 6.87 9.27 -4.04
N GLY A 193 7.22 10.48 -4.48
CA GLY A 193 8.12 10.63 -5.60
C GLY A 193 9.50 10.04 -5.29
N PRO A 194 10.27 9.63 -6.32
CA PRO A 194 11.64 9.13 -6.15
C PRO A 194 12.61 10.21 -5.63
N GLU A 195 12.18 11.48 -5.57
CA GLU A 195 12.99 12.60 -5.10
C GLU A 195 13.11 12.61 -3.57
N SER A 196 14.34 12.60 -3.06
CA SER A 196 14.66 12.61 -1.62
C SER A 196 14.22 13.90 -0.89
N ARG A 197 13.92 15.00 -1.61
CA ARG A 197 13.37 16.25 -1.07
C ARG A 197 12.50 16.96 -2.10
N GLY A 198 11.35 17.49 -1.68
CA GLY A 198 10.52 18.39 -2.48
C GLY A 198 9.62 17.72 -3.55
N GLY A 199 9.70 16.40 -3.72
CA GLY A 199 8.78 15.65 -4.57
C GLY A 199 7.34 15.68 -4.07
N THR A 200 6.38 15.45 -4.97
CA THR A 200 4.97 15.29 -4.60
C THR A 200 4.80 14.02 -3.77
N SER A 201 4.28 14.17 -2.55
CA SER A 201 3.81 13.05 -1.72
C SER A 201 2.30 13.14 -1.61
N TYR A 202 1.62 12.04 -1.88
CA TYR A 202 0.16 11.98 -1.79
C TYR A 202 -0.31 10.64 -1.26
N ALA A 203 -1.53 10.63 -0.72
CA ALA A 203 -2.18 9.46 -0.19
C ALA A 203 -3.56 9.31 -0.83
N ASP A 204 -3.85 8.11 -1.28
CA ASP A 204 -5.17 7.69 -1.72
C ASP A 204 -5.90 7.05 -0.55
N ILE A 205 -7.17 7.40 -0.40
CA ILE A 205 -8.01 6.95 0.70
C ILE A 205 -9.35 6.53 0.12
N HIS A 206 -9.85 5.39 0.55
CA HIS A 206 -11.24 4.99 0.33
C HIS A 206 -11.91 4.83 1.68
N ILE A 207 -13.18 5.21 1.77
CA ILE A 207 -14.06 4.89 2.89
C ILE A 207 -15.29 4.24 2.28
N ALA A 208 -15.42 2.93 2.46
CA ALA A 208 -16.49 2.12 1.90
C ALA A 208 -17.44 1.63 3.01
N ALA A 209 -18.72 1.53 2.68
CA ALA A 209 -19.73 1.02 3.59
C ALA A 209 -19.47 -0.45 3.97
N GLU A 210 -18.93 -1.25 3.05
CA GLU A 210 -18.65 -2.67 3.24
C GLU A 210 -17.21 -3.08 2.87
N GLU A 211 -16.81 -2.95 1.60
CA GLU A 211 -15.49 -3.39 1.12
C GLU A 211 -14.90 -2.40 0.10
N VAL A 212 -13.62 -2.09 0.24
CA VAL A 212 -12.84 -1.34 -0.76
C VAL A 212 -12.35 -2.30 -1.86
N LEU A 213 -13.01 -2.25 -3.02
CA LEU A 213 -12.66 -3.10 -4.17
C LEU A 213 -11.39 -2.67 -4.91
N SER A 214 -11.11 -1.37 -4.93
CA SER A 214 -9.92 -0.78 -5.55
C SER A 214 -9.38 0.33 -4.66
N PRO A 215 -8.14 0.22 -4.18
CA PRO A 215 -7.60 1.15 -3.19
C PRO A 215 -6.97 2.42 -3.81
N ALA A 216 -6.87 2.50 -5.15
CA ALA A 216 -6.37 3.67 -5.85
C ALA A 216 -7.50 4.67 -6.12
N SER A 217 -7.22 5.97 -5.94
CA SER A 217 -8.17 7.06 -6.15
C SER A 217 -7.74 7.95 -7.32
N PRO A 218 -7.77 7.48 -8.59
CA PRO A 218 -7.39 8.28 -9.74
C PRO A 218 -8.29 9.51 -9.90
N ASP A 219 -9.60 9.32 -9.71
CA ASP A 219 -10.62 10.36 -9.79
C ASP A 219 -11.33 10.50 -8.43
N PRO A 220 -10.77 11.27 -7.46
CA PRO A 220 -11.32 11.33 -6.12
C PRO A 220 -12.57 12.22 -6.04
N HIS A 221 -13.47 11.91 -5.09
CA HIS A 221 -14.59 12.79 -4.74
C HIS A 221 -14.09 14.02 -3.97
N ILE A 222 -13.03 13.84 -3.16
CA ILE A 222 -12.48 14.89 -2.30
C ILE A 222 -10.97 14.98 -2.48
N LEU A 223 -10.45 16.18 -2.71
CA LEU A 223 -9.02 16.47 -2.73
C LEU A 223 -8.67 17.45 -1.60
N VAL A 224 -7.64 17.12 -0.82
CA VAL A 224 -7.00 18.03 0.13
C VAL A 224 -5.58 18.34 -0.33
N ALA A 225 -5.35 19.57 -0.82
CA ALA A 225 -4.09 20.00 -1.41
C ALA A 225 -3.33 20.98 -0.49
N PHE A 226 -2.12 20.61 -0.09
CA PHE A 226 -1.30 21.37 0.85
C PHE A 226 -0.37 22.39 0.18
N ASN A 227 -0.18 22.29 -1.15
CA ASN A 227 0.65 23.19 -1.94
C ASN A 227 0.17 23.30 -3.40
N ALA A 228 0.70 24.30 -4.12
CA ALA A 228 0.25 24.62 -5.47
C ALA A 228 0.56 23.53 -6.50
N PRO A 229 1.76 22.89 -6.52
CA PRO A 229 2.03 21.79 -7.45
C PRO A 229 1.06 20.61 -7.31
N SER A 230 0.73 20.24 -6.07
CA SER A 230 -0.21 19.15 -5.80
C SER A 230 -1.63 19.50 -6.23
N LEU A 231 -2.06 20.74 -5.96
CA LEU A 231 -3.36 21.23 -6.43
C LEU A 231 -3.42 21.18 -7.96
N ALA A 232 -2.42 21.73 -8.64
CA ALA A 232 -2.36 21.76 -10.10
C ALA A 232 -2.38 20.36 -10.73
N LYS A 233 -1.69 19.41 -10.10
CA LYS A 233 -1.60 18.03 -10.58
C LYS A 233 -2.90 17.26 -10.40
N PHE A 234 -3.57 17.37 -9.24
CA PHE A 234 -4.66 16.46 -8.89
C PHE A 234 -6.07 17.06 -9.00
N SER A 235 -6.22 18.39 -8.90
CA SER A 235 -7.56 19.01 -9.01
C SER A 235 -8.29 18.75 -10.33
N PRO A 236 -7.62 18.62 -11.51
CA PRO A 236 -8.32 18.30 -12.75
C PRO A 236 -8.98 16.91 -12.76
N HIS A 237 -8.57 16.01 -11.86
CA HIS A 237 -9.09 14.64 -11.76
C HIS A 237 -10.21 14.51 -10.73
N VAL A 238 -10.53 15.58 -10.00
CA VAL A 238 -11.64 15.53 -9.03
C VAL A 238 -12.96 15.36 -9.77
N GLN A 239 -13.79 14.43 -9.30
CA GLN A 239 -15.07 14.13 -9.93
C GLN A 239 -16.00 15.36 -9.96
N LYS A 240 -16.99 15.35 -10.87
CA LYS A 240 -18.06 16.36 -10.89
C LYS A 240 -18.80 16.38 -9.56
N ASN A 241 -19.19 17.56 -9.10
CA ASN A 241 -19.74 17.80 -7.76
C ASN A 241 -18.79 17.46 -6.59
N GLY A 242 -17.53 17.16 -6.88
CA GLY A 242 -16.51 16.90 -5.88
C GLY A 242 -16.07 18.16 -5.12
N ILE A 243 -15.23 17.96 -4.10
CA ILE A 243 -14.79 19.02 -3.19
C ILE A 243 -13.27 19.11 -3.21
N VAL A 244 -12.75 20.33 -3.38
CA VAL A 244 -11.32 20.63 -3.29
C VAL A 244 -11.09 21.56 -2.12
N ILE A 245 -10.34 21.08 -1.13
CA ILE A 245 -9.89 21.85 0.03
C ILE A 245 -8.41 22.14 -0.19
N TYR A 246 -8.00 23.39 -0.09
CA TYR A 246 -6.62 23.76 -0.39
C TYR A 246 -6.06 24.80 0.58
N ASP A 247 -4.74 24.78 0.76
CA ASP A 247 -4.07 25.76 1.61
C ASP A 247 -3.99 27.15 0.94
N SER A 248 -4.95 28.02 1.24
CA SER A 248 -5.01 29.37 0.65
C SER A 248 -3.90 30.31 1.12
N SER A 249 -3.11 29.93 2.13
CA SER A 249 -1.99 30.76 2.61
C SER A 249 -0.71 30.58 1.79
N VAL A 250 -0.62 29.52 0.99
CA VAL A 250 0.55 29.24 0.13
C VAL A 250 0.16 29.02 -1.34
N ILE A 251 -1.14 28.88 -1.63
CA ILE A 251 -1.68 28.70 -2.98
C ILE A 251 -2.44 29.97 -3.38
N SER A 252 -1.87 30.70 -4.33
CA SER A 252 -2.45 31.94 -4.89
C SER A 252 -3.12 31.73 -6.25
N SER A 253 -2.71 30.71 -7.01
CA SER A 253 -3.24 30.40 -8.33
C SER A 253 -3.95 29.05 -8.31
N ILE A 254 -5.20 29.04 -8.74
CA ILE A 254 -6.06 27.85 -8.78
C ILE A 254 -6.28 27.51 -10.27
N PRO A 255 -6.07 26.25 -10.68
CA PRO A 255 -6.40 25.82 -12.04
C PRO A 255 -7.87 26.09 -12.38
N LYS A 256 -8.19 26.25 -13.67
CA LYS A 256 -9.58 26.31 -14.11
C LYS A 256 -10.20 24.92 -13.99
N LEU A 257 -11.22 24.79 -13.16
CA LEU A 257 -11.93 23.53 -12.89
C LEU A 257 -13.37 23.58 -13.42
N ASP A 258 -14.02 22.43 -13.46
CA ASP A 258 -15.45 22.32 -13.72
C ASP A 258 -16.23 23.12 -12.65
N SER A 259 -17.27 23.84 -13.08
CA SER A 259 -18.04 24.73 -12.20
C SER A 259 -18.83 23.99 -11.12
N SER A 260 -19.04 22.69 -11.26
CA SER A 260 -19.67 21.86 -10.24
C SER A 260 -18.76 21.55 -9.05
N ILE A 261 -17.44 21.70 -9.20
CA ILE A 261 -16.47 21.40 -8.15
C ILE A 261 -16.46 22.52 -7.11
N LYS A 262 -16.67 22.16 -5.84
CA LYS A 262 -16.65 23.11 -4.72
C LYS A 262 -15.22 23.37 -4.27
N LEU A 263 -14.74 24.60 -4.42
CA LEU A 263 -13.42 25.04 -3.96
C LEU A 263 -13.51 25.68 -2.57
N ILE A 264 -12.67 25.21 -1.63
CA ILE A 264 -12.63 25.69 -0.24
C ILE A 264 -11.20 26.02 0.13
N GLY A 265 -10.88 27.32 0.16
CA GLY A 265 -9.56 27.80 0.55
C GLY A 265 -9.45 28.01 2.04
N VAL A 266 -8.60 27.23 2.72
CA VAL A 266 -8.34 27.34 4.16
C VAL A 266 -6.89 27.76 4.37
N PRO A 267 -6.59 28.80 5.18
CA PRO A 267 -5.21 29.26 5.37
C PRO A 267 -4.46 28.35 6.36
N MET A 268 -4.24 27.08 5.99
CA MET A 268 -3.74 26.01 6.86
C MET A 268 -2.37 26.32 7.45
N THR A 269 -1.40 26.71 6.60
CA THR A 269 -0.04 27.06 7.05
C THR A 269 -0.05 28.29 7.96
N LEU A 270 -0.87 29.31 7.64
CA LEU A 270 -1.00 30.50 8.48
C LEU A 270 -1.58 30.15 9.86
N ILE A 271 -2.65 29.36 9.93
CA ILE A 271 -3.26 28.93 11.20
C ILE A 271 -2.25 28.14 12.05
N ALA A 272 -1.51 27.21 11.43
CA ALA A 272 -0.48 26.43 12.13
C ALA A 272 0.64 27.33 12.67
N ARG A 273 1.05 28.36 11.91
CA ARG A 273 2.04 29.35 12.35
C ARG A 273 1.54 30.20 13.51
N GLU A 274 0.28 30.64 13.49
CA GLU A 274 -0.34 31.40 14.60
C GLU A 274 -0.47 30.57 15.88
N LEU A 275 -0.60 29.25 15.75
CA LEU A 275 -0.57 28.31 16.88
C LEU A 275 0.85 28.00 17.38
N GLY A 276 1.88 28.55 16.75
CA GLY A 276 3.28 28.37 17.14
C GLY A 276 3.87 27.01 16.77
N ASN A 277 3.18 26.18 15.98
CA ASN A 277 3.67 24.86 15.59
C ASN A 277 3.29 24.53 14.14
N ALA A 278 4.26 24.58 13.23
CA ALA A 278 4.03 24.27 11.82
C ALA A 278 3.57 22.82 11.57
N VAL A 279 3.85 21.90 12.50
CA VAL A 279 3.51 20.46 12.35
C VAL A 279 2.00 20.23 12.41
N VAL A 280 1.22 21.12 13.06
CA VAL A 280 -0.24 20.93 13.18
C VAL A 280 -1.03 21.32 11.92
N LYS A 281 -0.34 21.73 10.84
CA LYS A 281 -0.95 22.06 9.53
C LYS A 281 -1.90 20.97 9.03
N ASN A 282 -1.49 19.71 9.19
CA ASN A 282 -2.29 18.54 8.82
C ASN A 282 -3.58 18.41 9.64
N ILE A 283 -3.55 18.74 10.93
CA ILE A 283 -4.73 18.71 11.80
C ILE A 283 -5.70 19.84 11.49
N VAL A 284 -5.18 21.03 11.12
CA VAL A 284 -6.02 22.11 10.57
C VAL A 284 -6.76 21.63 9.31
N ALA A 285 -6.06 20.90 8.43
CA ALA A 285 -6.66 20.33 7.23
C ALA A 285 -7.75 19.28 7.55
N LEU A 286 -7.59 18.46 8.60
CA LEU A 286 -8.63 17.53 9.06
C LEU A 286 -9.88 18.25 9.56
N GLY A 287 -9.71 19.34 10.32
CA GLY A 287 -10.83 20.17 10.74
C GLY A 287 -11.58 20.76 9.54
N ALA A 288 -10.83 21.29 8.56
CA ALA A 288 -11.41 21.80 7.32
C ALA A 288 -12.16 20.71 6.53
N LEU A 289 -11.59 19.51 6.42
CA LEU A 289 -12.24 18.35 5.81
C LEU A 289 -13.56 18.02 6.49
N GLN A 290 -13.54 17.90 7.82
CA GLN A 290 -14.73 17.55 8.61
C GLN A 290 -15.85 18.58 8.39
N GLU A 291 -15.54 19.87 8.41
CA GLU A 291 -16.53 20.91 8.20
C GLU A 291 -17.07 20.93 6.76
N ALA A 292 -16.18 20.84 5.77
CA ALA A 292 -16.52 20.93 4.36
C ALA A 292 -17.40 19.77 3.87
N THR A 293 -17.19 18.58 4.42
CA THR A 293 -17.74 17.33 3.89
C THR A 293 -18.74 16.69 4.83
N LYS A 294 -18.63 16.94 6.14
CA LYS A 294 -19.34 16.19 7.20
C LYS A 294 -19.18 14.67 7.03
N ILE A 295 -18.03 14.23 6.48
CA ILE A 295 -17.78 12.81 6.14
C ILE A 295 -17.85 11.90 7.35
N LEU A 296 -17.32 12.34 8.50
CA LEU A 296 -17.45 11.68 9.79
C LEU A 296 -17.78 12.72 10.87
N PRO A 297 -18.38 12.31 12.00
CA PRO A 297 -18.53 13.14 13.18
C PRO A 297 -17.20 13.72 13.66
N GLU A 298 -17.26 14.87 14.34
CA GLU A 298 -16.08 15.50 14.92
C GLU A 298 -15.38 14.59 15.94
N ASP A 299 -16.15 13.90 16.78
CA ASP A 299 -15.61 13.02 17.81
C ASP A 299 -14.81 11.84 17.24
N SER A 300 -15.13 11.37 16.04
CA SER A 300 -14.38 10.32 15.34
C SER A 300 -12.94 10.77 15.06
N PHE A 301 -12.78 11.99 14.53
CA PHE A 301 -11.47 12.58 14.26
C PHE A 301 -10.70 12.89 15.55
N LEU A 302 -11.36 13.47 16.54
CA LEU A 302 -10.73 13.79 17.83
C LEU A 302 -10.26 12.52 18.55
N THR A 303 -11.03 11.43 18.49
CA THR A 303 -10.64 10.13 19.03
C THR A 303 -9.39 9.58 18.32
N ALA A 304 -9.34 9.64 16.99
CA ALA A 304 -8.16 9.20 16.23
C ALA A 304 -6.92 10.04 16.54
N ILE A 305 -7.07 11.37 16.69
CA ILE A 305 -5.99 12.29 17.07
C ILE A 305 -5.47 11.97 18.48
N ARG A 306 -6.38 11.78 19.46
CA ARG A 306 -6.05 11.40 20.84
C ARG A 306 -5.28 10.09 20.89
N SER A 307 -5.76 9.07 20.19
CA SER A 307 -5.10 7.77 20.11
C SER A 307 -3.70 7.88 19.48
N ALA A 308 -3.56 8.63 18.38
CA ALA A 308 -2.28 8.81 17.70
C ALA A 308 -1.24 9.60 18.51
N LEU A 309 -1.68 10.42 19.47
CA LEU A 309 -0.82 11.32 20.25
C LEU A 309 -0.82 11.02 21.76
N HIS A 310 -1.35 9.88 22.19
CA HIS A 310 -1.52 9.55 23.61
C HIS A 310 -0.21 9.63 24.42
N ASP A 311 0.93 9.27 23.81
CA ASP A 311 2.25 9.30 24.45
C ASP A 311 2.98 10.66 24.35
N LYS A 312 2.36 11.68 23.74
CA LYS A 312 3.02 12.96 23.43
C LYS A 312 2.73 14.07 24.45
N GLY A 313 1.92 13.79 25.47
CA GLY A 313 1.59 14.72 26.56
C GLY A 313 0.42 15.66 26.27
N ASP A 314 -0.24 16.12 27.33
CA ASP A 314 -1.52 16.84 27.27
C ASP A 314 -1.46 18.17 26.50
N ASP A 315 -0.35 18.90 26.59
CA ASP A 315 -0.22 20.20 25.92
C ASP A 315 -0.17 20.05 24.39
N ILE A 316 0.52 19.01 23.90
CA ILE A 316 0.54 18.69 22.47
C ILE A 316 -0.86 18.27 22.02
N LEU A 317 -1.57 17.48 22.82
CA LEU A 317 -2.92 17.06 22.49
C LEU A 317 -3.88 18.26 22.37
N LYS A 318 -3.91 19.14 23.39
CA LYS A 318 -4.73 20.36 23.40
C LYS A 318 -4.45 21.27 22.20
N LEU A 319 -3.18 21.41 21.82
CA LEU A 319 -2.77 22.18 20.65
C LEU A 319 -3.35 21.61 19.35
N ASN A 320 -3.31 20.28 19.19
CA ASN A 320 -3.88 19.61 18.02
C ASN A 320 -5.41 19.72 17.99
N GLU A 321 -6.10 19.57 19.12
CA GLU A 321 -7.55 19.79 19.19
C GLU A 321 -7.92 21.25 18.84
N GLN A 322 -7.13 22.22 19.30
CA GLN A 322 -7.31 23.63 18.94
C GLN A 322 -7.08 23.87 17.44
N ALA A 323 -6.06 23.23 16.85
CA ALA A 323 -5.78 23.27 15.42
C ALA A 323 -6.96 22.73 14.60
N PHE A 324 -7.54 21.60 15.02
CA PHE A 324 -8.72 21.01 14.39
C PHE A 324 -9.91 21.99 14.42
N LYS A 325 -10.21 22.57 15.60
CA LYS A 325 -11.30 23.55 15.76
C LYS A 325 -11.09 24.80 14.90
N LYS A 326 -9.87 25.34 14.83
CA LYS A 326 -9.56 26.48 13.94
C LYS A 326 -9.73 26.12 12.47
N GLY A 327 -9.33 24.91 12.07
CA GLY A 327 -9.54 24.40 10.71
C GLY A 327 -11.01 24.33 10.33
N LYS A 328 -11.86 23.80 11.22
CA LYS A 328 -13.31 23.80 11.06
C LYS A 328 -13.87 25.21 10.88
N ALA A 329 -13.57 26.10 11.82
CA ALA A 329 -14.07 27.48 11.77
C ALA A 329 -13.68 28.20 10.48
N ALA A 330 -12.44 28.00 10.01
CA ALA A 330 -11.95 28.61 8.77
C ALA A 330 -12.65 28.07 7.50
N ALA A 331 -13.07 26.80 7.50
CA ALA A 331 -13.83 26.21 6.39
C ALA A 331 -15.32 26.57 6.39
N ALA A 332 -15.88 26.92 7.55
CA ALA A 332 -17.29 27.35 7.68
C ALA A 332 -17.55 28.78 7.15
N LEU A 333 -16.50 29.61 7.07
CA LEU A 333 -16.64 31.00 6.61
C LEU A 333 -16.94 31.03 5.11
N PRO A 334 -18.09 31.60 4.67
CA PRO A 334 -18.31 31.84 3.26
C PRO A 334 -17.28 32.87 2.79
N ARG A 335 -16.40 32.48 1.86
CA ARG A 335 -15.57 33.46 1.15
C ARG A 335 -16.37 34.00 -0.03
N SER A 336 -16.62 35.30 0.03
CA SER A 336 -17.07 36.17 -1.05
C SER A 336 -16.12 36.14 -2.24
#